data_AF-R6TVH6-F1
#
_entry.id   AF-R6TVH6-F1
#
_cell.length_a   1.000
_cell.length_b   1.000
_cell.length_c   1.000
_cell.angle_alpha   90.00
_cell.angle_beta   90.00
_cell.angle_gamma   90.00
#
_symmetry.space_group_name_H-M   'P 1'
#
loop_
_entity.id
_entity.type
_entity.pdbx_description
1 polymer ?
#
loop_
_entity_poly.entity_id
_entity_poly.type
_entity_poly.pdbx_seq_one_letter_code
_entity_poly.pdbx_strand_id
1 'polypeptide(L)'
;MKYLSVLSVEQPETLQEALHYAMNLDDYEHFSDDLDAYGKAVLRRIGADDELIDTIDGYMDFERLGEDAMVEDGVRRTEFGLIRRYSCPFSEETHTLEMEYLS
;
A
#
# COMPACT_ATOMS: atom_id res chain seq x y z
N MET A 1 -5.53 12.57 0.90
CA MET A 1 -5.69 11.11 0.98
C MET A 1 -4.50 10.46 1.66
N LYS A 2 -3.29 10.50 1.08
CA LYS A 2 -2.06 9.90 1.65
C LYS A 2 -1.87 10.06 3.17
N TYR A 3 -1.87 11.30 3.70
CA TYR A 3 -1.66 11.50 5.14
C TYR A 3 -2.79 10.91 6.00
N LEU A 4 -4.03 10.89 5.51
CA LEU A 4 -5.15 10.24 6.21
C LEU A 4 -4.99 8.72 6.23
N SER A 5 -4.51 8.11 5.13
CA SER A 5 -4.13 6.69 5.12
C SER A 5 -3.03 6.39 6.14
N VAL A 6 -2.01 7.25 6.24
CA VAL A 6 -0.94 7.08 7.24
C VAL A 6 -1.50 7.14 8.66
N LEU A 7 -2.33 8.13 8.98
CA LEU A 7 -2.95 8.23 10.30
C LEU A 7 -3.88 7.05 10.63
N SER A 8 -4.58 6.51 9.64
CA SER A 8 -5.46 5.33 9.80
C SER A 8 -4.68 4.08 10.20
N VAL A 9 -3.46 3.92 9.67
CA VAL A 9 -2.63 2.73 9.93
C VAL A 9 -1.76 2.92 11.16
N GLU A 10 -1.12 4.08 11.30
CA GLU A 10 -0.17 4.34 12.40
C GLU A 10 -0.88 4.69 13.72
N GLN A 11 -2.15 5.11 13.68
CA GLN A 11 -3.00 5.42 14.84
C GLN A 11 -2.28 6.20 15.96
N PRO A 12 -1.74 7.41 15.68
CA PRO A 12 -0.99 8.18 16.69
C PRO A 12 -1.88 8.55 17.88
N GLU A 13 -1.34 8.41 19.09
CA GLU A 13 -2.03 8.78 20.33
C GLU A 13 -1.87 10.28 20.63
N THR A 14 -0.86 10.92 20.03
CA THR A 14 -0.53 12.33 20.26
C THR A 14 -0.42 13.15 18.99
N LEU A 15 -0.64 14.47 19.12
CA LEU A 15 -0.45 15.40 18.00
C LEU A 15 1.02 15.44 17.53
N GLN A 16 1.95 15.22 18.45
CA GLN A 16 3.39 15.16 18.18
C GLN A 16 3.74 13.97 17.28
N GLU A 17 3.16 12.80 17.53
CA GLU A 17 3.31 11.62 16.67
C GLU A 17 2.66 11.85 15.30
N ALA A 18 1.45 12.42 15.26
CA ALA A 18 0.82 12.80 13.99
C ALA A 18 1.73 13.74 13.18
N LEU A 19 2.29 14.77 13.83
CA LEU A 19 3.25 15.69 13.19
C LEU A 19 4.51 14.95 12.71
N HIS A 20 5.02 13.99 13.49
CA HIS A 20 6.16 13.17 13.08
C HIS A 20 5.87 12.41 11.78
N TYR A 21 4.69 11.79 11.65
CA TYR A 21 4.29 11.12 10.41
C TYR A 21 4.11 12.09 9.24
N ALA A 22 3.58 13.28 9.50
CA ALA A 22 3.46 14.32 8.46
C ALA A 22 4.83 14.77 7.94
N MET A 23 5.83 14.86 8.82
CA MET A 23 7.19 15.26 8.47
C MET A 23 7.95 14.19 7.68
N ASN A 24 7.58 12.90 7.83
CA ASN A 24 8.19 11.76 7.13
C ASN A 24 7.25 11.17 6.07
N LEU A 25 6.37 12.00 5.49
CA LEU A 25 5.35 11.53 4.54
C LEU A 25 5.95 10.97 3.24
N ASP A 26 7.20 11.29 2.93
CA ASP A 26 7.99 10.75 1.83
C ASP A 26 8.39 9.28 2.03
N ASP A 27 8.46 8.80 3.27
CA ASP A 27 8.69 7.38 3.60
C ASP A 27 7.47 6.48 3.28
N TYR A 28 6.35 7.07 2.89
CA TYR A 28 5.13 6.35 2.56
C TYR A 28 4.85 6.42 1.06
N GLU A 29 4.15 5.43 0.52
CA GLU A 29 3.61 5.46 -0.83
C GLU A 29 2.12 5.14 -0.78
N HIS A 30 1.34 5.93 -1.51
CA HIS A 30 -0.12 5.82 -1.56
C HIS A 30 -0.54 5.41 -2.96
N PHE A 31 -1.49 4.49 -3.03
CA PHE A 31 -2.05 3.99 -4.27
C PHE A 31 -3.58 4.02 -4.22
N SER A 32 -4.20 4.09 -5.40
CA SER A 32 -5.63 3.76 -5.53
C SER A 32 -5.87 2.31 -5.13
N ASP A 33 -7.07 2.01 -4.64
CA ASP A 33 -7.46 0.67 -4.22
C ASP A 33 -7.81 -0.24 -5.42
N ASP A 34 -6.87 -0.35 -6.35
CA ASP A 34 -6.98 -1.09 -7.60
C ASP A 34 -5.81 -2.09 -7.67
N LEU A 35 -6.15 -3.39 -7.58
CA LEU A 35 -5.17 -4.48 -7.54
C LEU A 35 -4.45 -4.65 -8.88
N ASP A 36 -5.14 -4.44 -10.01
CA ASP A 36 -4.52 -4.48 -11.34
C ASP A 36 -3.48 -3.37 -11.46
N ALA A 37 -3.85 -2.16 -11.03
CA ALA A 37 -2.93 -1.02 -11.03
C ALA A 37 -1.71 -1.27 -10.12
N TYR A 38 -1.91 -1.88 -8.95
CA TYR A 38 -0.82 -2.24 -8.05
C TYR A 38 0.10 -3.30 -8.65
N GLY A 39 -0.44 -4.36 -9.25
CA GLY A 39 0.33 -5.38 -9.96
C GLY A 39 1.18 -4.79 -11.09
N LYS A 40 0.63 -3.87 -11.88
CA LYS A 40 1.40 -3.12 -12.90
C LYS A 40 2.47 -2.24 -12.26
N ALA A 41 2.20 -1.60 -11.13
CA ALA A 41 3.21 -0.82 -10.40
C ALA A 41 4.37 -1.70 -9.89
N VAL A 42 4.09 -2.93 -9.44
CA VAL A 42 5.12 -3.91 -9.05
C VAL A 42 6.10 -4.16 -10.19
N LEU A 43 5.58 -4.38 -11.40
CA LEU A 43 6.41 -4.60 -12.59
C LEU A 43 7.23 -3.36 -12.98
N ARG A 44 6.65 -2.15 -12.89
CA ARG A 44 7.38 -0.90 -13.15
C ARG A 44 8.56 -0.72 -12.20
N ARG A 45 8.41 -1.09 -10.92
CA ARG A 45 9.49 -1.01 -9.92
C ARG A 45 10.67 -1.92 -10.25
N ILE A 46 10.46 -3.02 -10.97
CA ILE A 46 11.52 -3.92 -11.43
C ILE A 46 12.01 -3.60 -12.87
N GLY A 47 11.53 -2.51 -13.45
CA GLY A 47 12.00 -1.98 -14.73
C GLY A 47 11.16 -2.35 -15.94
N ALA A 48 9.96 -2.92 -15.77
CA ALA A 48 9.03 -3.06 -16.88
C ALA A 48 8.48 -1.68 -17.28
N ASP A 49 8.66 -1.32 -18.55
CA ASP A 49 8.00 -0.14 -19.11
C ASP A 49 6.56 -0.47 -19.55
N ASP A 50 5.82 0.56 -19.94
CA ASP A 50 4.43 0.39 -20.39
C ASP A 50 4.35 -0.47 -21.66
N GLU A 51 5.37 -0.44 -22.54
CA GLU A 51 5.41 -1.31 -23.72
C GLU A 51 5.49 -2.79 -23.35
N LEU A 52 6.33 -3.16 -22.37
CA LEU A 52 6.41 -4.53 -21.86
C LEU A 52 5.11 -4.95 -21.17
N ILE A 53 4.53 -4.08 -20.35
CA ILE A 53 3.27 -4.34 -19.64
C ILE A 53 2.12 -4.57 -20.64
N ASP A 54 2.00 -3.70 -21.64
CA ASP A 54 0.98 -3.82 -22.70
C ASP A 54 1.20 -5.09 -23.55
N THR A 55 2.45 -5.49 -23.77
CA THR A 55 2.78 -6.71 -24.53
C THR A 55 2.32 -7.98 -23.82
N ILE A 56 2.40 -8.00 -22.48
CA ILE A 56 1.94 -9.13 -21.67
C ILE A 56 0.49 -8.98 -21.21
N ASP A 57 -0.17 -7.87 -21.56
CA ASP A 57 -1.59 -7.64 -21.26
C ASP A 57 -2.44 -8.70 -21.96
N GLY A 58 -3.23 -9.44 -21.17
CA GLY A 58 -3.98 -10.63 -21.60
C GLY A 58 -3.27 -11.99 -21.41
N TYR A 59 -1.98 -12.01 -21.06
CA TYR A 59 -1.25 -13.23 -20.66
C TYR A 59 -0.96 -13.29 -19.15
N MET A 60 -0.94 -12.14 -18.48
CA MET A 60 -0.67 -12.02 -17.06
C MET A 60 -1.96 -11.69 -16.28
N ASP A 61 -2.07 -12.25 -15.08
CA ASP A 61 -3.07 -11.88 -14.08
C ASP A 61 -2.47 -10.82 -13.15
N PHE A 62 -2.65 -9.54 -13.50
CA PHE A 62 -2.09 -8.43 -12.73
C PHE A 62 -2.76 -8.26 -11.37
N GLU A 63 -4.06 -8.54 -11.25
CA GLU A 63 -4.77 -8.46 -9.98
C GLU A 63 -4.18 -9.44 -8.98
N ARG A 64 -3.96 -10.69 -9.39
CA ARG A 64 -3.33 -11.71 -8.54
C ARG A 64 -1.89 -11.36 -8.16
N LEU A 65 -1.10 -10.86 -9.11
CA LEU A 65 0.25 -10.37 -8.80
C LEU A 65 0.19 -9.23 -7.79
N GLY A 66 -0.77 -8.32 -7.94
CA GLY A 66 -0.98 -7.21 -7.02
C GLY A 66 -1.32 -7.70 -5.62
N GLU A 67 -2.26 -8.63 -5.49
CA GLU A 67 -2.65 -9.23 -4.21
C GLU A 67 -1.46 -9.91 -3.50
N ASP A 68 -0.72 -10.78 -4.20
CA ASP A 68 0.44 -11.47 -3.65
C ASP A 68 1.54 -10.46 -3.24
N ALA A 69 1.81 -9.46 -4.08
CA ALA A 69 2.82 -8.44 -3.80
C ALA A 69 2.43 -7.51 -2.67
N MET A 70 1.14 -7.21 -2.47
CA MET A 70 0.67 -6.40 -1.34
C MET A 70 1.02 -7.02 0.00
N VAL A 71 0.90 -8.36 0.11
CA VAL A 71 1.26 -9.09 1.32
C VAL A 71 2.77 -9.00 1.57
N GLU A 72 3.58 -9.21 0.55
CA GLU A 72 5.05 -9.14 0.66
C GLU A 72 5.55 -7.72 0.97
N ASP A 73 4.96 -6.71 0.31
CA ASP A 73 5.30 -5.29 0.50
C ASP A 73 4.75 -4.71 1.82
N GLY A 74 3.96 -5.48 2.57
CA GLY A 74 3.32 -5.03 3.81
C GLY A 74 2.33 -3.89 3.59
N VAL A 75 1.66 -3.85 2.44
CA VAL A 75 0.64 -2.84 2.11
C VAL A 75 -0.53 -2.96 3.08
N ARG A 76 -1.15 -1.83 3.42
CA ARG A 76 -2.36 -1.74 4.22
C ARG A 76 -3.47 -1.07 3.41
N ARG A 77 -4.67 -1.63 3.50
CA ARG A 77 -5.88 -1.03 2.93
C ARG A 77 -6.50 -0.12 3.98
N THR A 78 -6.88 1.09 3.57
CA THR A 78 -7.55 2.09 4.42
C THR A 78 -8.77 2.62 3.68
N GLU A 79 -9.69 3.30 4.38
CA GLU A 79 -10.82 3.99 3.72
C GLU A 79 -10.37 5.07 2.71
N PHE A 80 -9.10 5.48 2.80
CA PHE A 80 -8.49 6.50 1.94
C PHE A 80 -7.62 5.91 0.82
N GLY A 81 -7.56 4.59 0.67
CA GLY A 81 -6.77 3.86 -0.34
C GLY A 81 -5.69 2.97 0.26
N LEU A 82 -4.79 2.48 -0.59
CA LEU A 82 -3.70 1.59 -0.18
C LEU A 82 -2.48 2.41 0.24
N ILE A 83 -1.77 1.95 1.27
CA ILE A 83 -0.56 2.58 1.76
C ILE A 83 0.52 1.55 2.07
N ARG A 84 1.77 1.85 1.71
CA ARG A 84 2.95 1.12 2.18
C ARG A 84 3.99 2.08 2.74
N ARG A 85 4.95 1.54 3.47
CA ARG A 85 6.09 2.26 4.03
C ARG A 85 7.39 1.69 3.48
N TYR A 86 8.31 2.54 3.05
CA TYR A 86 9.56 2.11 2.41
C TYR A 86 10.58 1.58 3.41
N SER A 87 10.77 2.28 4.52
CA SER A 87 11.83 1.97 5.49
C SER A 87 11.59 0.70 6.30
N CYS A 88 10.34 0.43 6.70
CA CYS A 88 9.94 -0.78 7.41
C CYS A 88 8.45 -1.11 7.14
N PRO A 89 8.08 -2.38 6.94
CA PRO A 89 6.69 -2.79 6.86
C PRO A 89 5.93 -2.44 8.15
N PHE A 90 4.63 -2.19 8.05
CA PHE A 90 3.78 -2.00 9.23
C PHE A 90 3.77 -3.24 10.12
N SER A 91 3.65 -3.06 11.44
CA SER A 91 3.56 -4.18 12.38
C SER A 91 2.33 -5.05 12.08
N GLU A 92 2.46 -6.36 12.33
CA GLU A 92 1.37 -7.34 12.12
C GLU A 92 0.17 -7.11 13.06
N GLU A 93 0.38 -6.51 14.24
CA GLU A 93 -0.67 -6.23 15.24
C GLU A 93 -1.75 -5.26 14.71
N THR A 94 -1.39 -4.39 13.77
CA THR A 94 -2.35 -3.50 13.10
C THR A 94 -3.38 -4.27 12.27
N HIS A 95 -3.03 -5.46 11.77
CA HIS A 95 -3.87 -6.29 10.89
C HIS A 95 -5.03 -6.96 11.64
N THR A 96 -4.87 -7.21 12.94
CA THR A 96 -5.86 -7.92 13.76
C THR A 96 -7.09 -7.08 14.13
N LEU A 97 -6.93 -5.76 14.24
CA LEU A 97 -8.00 -4.86 14.69
C LEU A 97 -9.07 -4.63 13.60
N GLU A 98 -8.70 -4.66 12.32
CA GLU A 98 -9.66 -4.49 11.21
C GLU A 98 -10.55 -5.74 10.99
N MET A 99 -10.04 -6.93 11.30
CA MET A 99 -10.81 -8.18 11.17
C MET A 99 -11.82 -8.41 12.30
N GLU A 100 -11.56 -7.89 13.49
CA GLU A 100 -12.46 -8.03 14.65
C GLU A 100 -13.67 -7.08 14.55
N TYR A 101 -13.55 -5.97 13.81
CA TYR A 101 -14.66 -5.04 13.54
C TYR A 101 -15.60 -5.49 12.41
N LEU A 102 -15.26 -6.55 11.69
CA LEU A 102 -16.04 -7.10 10.57
C LEU A 102 -16.61 -8.52 10.84
N SER A 103 -16.46 -9.05 12.06
CA SER A 103 -17.05 -10.32 12.52
C SER A 103 -18.21 -10.10 13.49
#